data_AF-A0A6J4SYI5-F1
#
_entry.id   AF-A0A6J4SYI5-F1
#
_cell.length_a   1.000
_cell.length_b   1.000
_cell.length_c   1.000
_cell.angle_alpha   90.00
_cell.angle_beta   90.00
_cell.angle_gamma   90.00
#
_symmetry.space_group_name_H-M   'P 1'
#
loop_
_entity.id
_entity.type
_entity.pdbx_description
1 polymer ?
#
loop_
_entity_poly.entity_id
_entity_poly.type
_entity_poly.pdbx_seq_one_letter_code
_entity_poly.pdbx_strand_id
1 'polypeptide(L)'
;GINDVWRAFGDNASEAVPIDEYEATLRTLLDRAREATGARLIFMEPYVIEPDRTEPMRAAMDEFGAVVDRLAEEYGAVLVRTQAAFDAVLEHTPPTDWAEDRVHPALPGHAVIALAFLRAVDFTL
;
A
#
# COMPACT_ATOMS: atom_id res chain seq x y z
N GLY A 1 -4.57 1.02 4.95
CA GLY A 1 -3.15 1.27 5.19
C GLY A 1 -2.81 2.74 5.07
N ILE A 2 -3.04 3.39 3.92
CA ILE A 2 -2.57 4.77 3.72
C ILE A 2 -3.12 5.75 4.77
N ASN A 3 -4.44 5.78 4.98
CA ASN A 3 -5.04 6.68 5.97
C ASN A 3 -4.67 6.30 7.41
N ASP A 4 -4.58 5.00 7.69
CA ASP A 4 -4.16 4.44 8.97
C ASP A 4 -2.83 5.05 9.42
N VAL A 5 -1.90 5.24 8.48
CA VAL A 5 -0.61 5.93 8.67
C VAL A 5 -0.75 7.46 8.58
N TRP A 6 -1.33 7.98 7.49
CA TRP A 6 -1.30 9.41 7.15
C TRP A 6 -1.94 10.28 8.23
N ARG A 7 -2.99 9.80 8.91
CA ARG A 7 -3.64 10.55 9.99
C ARG A 7 -2.66 10.97 11.08
N ALA A 8 -1.63 10.18 11.38
CA ALA A 8 -0.60 10.50 12.37
C ALA A 8 0.29 11.72 11.98
N PHE A 9 0.32 12.08 10.71
CA PHE A 9 1.18 13.13 10.14
C PHE A 9 0.40 14.38 9.67
N GLY A 10 -0.90 14.46 9.97
CA GLY A 10 -1.76 15.59 9.64
C GLY A 10 -2.53 16.13 10.84
N ASP A 11 -3.56 16.94 10.58
CA ASP A 11 -4.35 17.62 11.63
C ASP A 11 -5.23 16.67 12.47
N ASN A 12 -5.40 15.42 12.03
CA ASN A 12 -6.28 14.42 12.65
C ASN A 12 -5.50 13.27 13.29
N ALA A 13 -4.41 13.56 14.01
CA ALA A 13 -3.54 12.53 14.62
C ALA A 13 -4.28 11.54 15.54
N SER A 14 -5.38 11.94 16.17
CA SER A 14 -6.22 11.05 16.99
C SER A 14 -6.97 9.97 16.18
N GLU A 15 -7.05 10.12 14.86
CA GLU A 15 -7.67 9.15 13.94
C GLU A 15 -6.63 8.17 13.35
N ALA A 16 -5.35 8.29 13.73
CA ALA A 16 -4.33 7.34 13.34
C ALA A 16 -4.60 5.96 13.96
N VAL A 17 -4.34 4.91 13.20
CA VAL A 17 -4.57 3.54 13.65
C VAL A 17 -3.22 2.93 14.04
N PRO A 18 -3.04 2.48 15.29
CA PRO A 18 -1.85 1.74 15.69
C PRO A 18 -1.61 0.50 14.82
N ILE A 19 -0.35 0.15 14.57
CA ILE A 19 -0.01 -0.94 13.63
C ILE A 19 -0.53 -2.32 14.08
N ASP A 20 -0.61 -2.55 15.39
CA ASP A 20 -1.20 -3.77 15.97
C ASP A 20 -2.71 -3.83 15.76
N GLU A 21 -3.40 -2.68 15.91
CA GLU A 21 -4.82 -2.56 15.57
C GLU A 21 -5.06 -2.76 14.07
N TYR A 22 -4.20 -2.18 13.21
CA TYR A 22 -4.26 -2.37 11.76
C TYR A 22 -4.11 -3.85 11.38
N GLU A 23 -3.10 -4.56 11.91
CA GLU A 23 -2.89 -5.97 11.61
C GLU A 23 -4.06 -6.84 12.10
N ALA A 24 -4.49 -6.67 13.35
CA ALA A 24 -5.59 -7.45 13.92
C ALA A 24 -6.93 -7.22 13.18
N THR A 25 -7.20 -5.97 12.81
CA THR A 25 -8.40 -5.60 12.06
C THR A 25 -8.36 -6.16 10.65
N LEU A 26 -7.25 -6.00 9.93
CA LEU A 26 -7.09 -6.53 8.57
C LEU A 26 -7.25 -8.05 8.57
N ARG A 27 -6.60 -8.77 9.48
CA ARG A 27 -6.77 -10.22 9.68
C ARG A 27 -8.24 -10.62 9.84
N THR A 28 -8.96 -9.94 10.73
CA THR A 28 -10.39 -10.20 10.97
C THR A 28 -11.23 -10.02 9.70
N LEU A 29 -10.94 -8.98 8.90
CA LEU A 29 -11.65 -8.74 7.63
C LEU A 29 -11.32 -9.80 6.58
N LEU A 30 -10.06 -10.22 6.50
CA LEU A 30 -9.59 -11.24 5.56
C LEU A 30 -10.19 -12.62 5.87
N ASP A 31 -10.24 -13.00 7.14
CA ASP A 31 -10.88 -14.25 7.58
C ASP A 31 -12.35 -14.28 7.18
N ARG A 32 -13.09 -13.20 7.50
CA ARG A 32 -14.51 -13.05 7.11
C ARG A 32 -14.70 -13.12 5.60
N ALA A 33 -13.85 -12.44 4.83
CA ALA A 33 -13.94 -12.45 3.38
C ALA A 33 -13.70 -13.86 2.81
N ARG A 34 -12.68 -14.56 3.32
CA ARG A 34 -12.34 -15.93 2.89
C ARG A 34 -13.46 -16.91 3.21
N GLU A 35 -13.99 -16.87 4.43
CA GLU A 35 -15.09 -17.73 4.88
C GLU A 35 -16.38 -17.49 4.10
N ALA A 36 -16.72 -16.22 3.81
CA ALA A 36 -17.96 -15.87 3.15
C ALA A 36 -17.94 -16.09 1.63
N THR A 37 -16.78 -15.96 0.99
CA THR A 37 -16.69 -15.90 -0.49
C THR A 37 -15.87 -17.02 -1.12
N GLY A 38 -14.89 -17.59 -0.42
CA GLY A 38 -13.89 -18.48 -1.02
C GLY A 38 -13.07 -17.83 -2.15
N ALA A 39 -13.06 -16.49 -2.25
CA ALA A 39 -12.39 -15.77 -3.32
C ALA A 39 -10.86 -15.89 -3.24
N ARG A 40 -10.20 -15.81 -4.39
CA ARG A 40 -8.76 -15.55 -4.45
C ARG A 40 -8.51 -14.11 -4.01
N LEU A 41 -7.66 -13.96 -3.01
CA LEU A 41 -7.31 -12.65 -2.47
C LEU A 41 -6.13 -12.04 -3.22
N ILE A 42 -6.19 -10.73 -3.45
CA ILE A 42 -5.11 -9.91 -3.99
C ILE A 42 -4.91 -8.76 -3.02
N PHE A 43 -3.71 -8.65 -2.46
CA PHE A 43 -3.34 -7.60 -1.53
C PHE A 43 -2.45 -6.59 -2.25
N MET A 44 -2.63 -5.32 -1.91
CA MET A 44 -1.81 -4.23 -2.41
C MET A 44 -1.22 -3.51 -1.22
N GLU A 45 0.10 -3.34 -1.19
CA GLU A 45 0.77 -2.56 -0.16
C GLU A 45 0.19 -1.13 -0.14
N PRO A 46 -0.02 -0.52 1.04
CA PRO A 46 -0.17 0.93 1.10
C PRO A 46 1.13 1.59 0.64
N TYR A 47 1.05 2.83 0.15
CA TYR A 47 2.19 3.53 -0.41
C TYR A 47 2.19 5.01 -0.03
N VAL A 48 3.35 5.63 -0.15
CA VAL A 48 3.56 7.08 -0.21
C VAL A 48 4.60 7.39 -1.27
N ILE A 49 4.36 8.45 -2.04
CA ILE A 49 5.22 8.88 -3.14
C ILE A 49 6.31 9.79 -2.57
N GLU A 50 7.28 9.16 -1.90
CA GLU A 50 8.37 9.82 -1.18
C GLU A 50 9.64 8.96 -1.32
N PRO A 51 10.71 9.42 -2.02
CA PRO A 51 11.93 8.64 -2.19
C PRO A 51 12.78 8.53 -0.91
N ASP A 52 12.64 9.47 0.03
CA ASP A 52 13.42 9.44 1.27
C ASP A 52 12.83 8.42 2.26
N ARG A 53 13.49 7.27 2.37
CA ARG A 53 13.12 6.19 3.31
C ARG A 53 13.25 6.58 4.78
N THR A 54 13.97 7.66 5.09
CA THR A 54 14.07 8.19 6.46
C THR A 54 12.96 9.19 6.79
N GLU A 55 12.16 9.59 5.81
CA GLU A 55 11.00 10.45 6.05
C GLU A 55 10.00 9.69 6.95
N PRO A 56 9.50 10.31 8.04
CA PRO A 56 8.74 9.57 9.06
C PRO A 56 7.46 8.87 8.57
N MET A 57 6.70 9.50 7.66
CA MET A 57 5.51 8.91 7.06
C MET A 57 5.90 7.77 6.11
N ARG A 58 6.99 7.93 5.36
CA ARG A 58 7.53 6.86 4.50
C ARG A 58 7.99 5.65 5.30
N ALA A 59 8.74 5.85 6.37
CA ALA A 59 9.19 4.76 7.25
C ALA A 59 7.99 4.03 7.88
N ALA A 60 6.99 4.76 8.38
CA ALA A 60 5.77 4.17 8.91
C ALA A 60 4.96 3.43 7.83
N MET A 61 4.90 3.96 6.60
CA MET A 61 4.24 3.29 5.48
C MET A 61 4.90 1.95 5.14
N ASP A 62 6.24 1.90 5.15
CA ASP A 62 7.00 0.67 4.92
C ASP A 62 6.73 -0.38 6.03
N GLU A 63 6.57 0.04 7.29
CA GLU A 63 6.19 -0.88 8.39
C GLU A 63 4.78 -1.48 8.18
N PHE A 64 3.81 -0.66 7.77
CA PHE A 64 2.45 -1.12 7.45
C PHE A 64 2.42 -1.98 6.17
N GLY A 65 3.26 -1.66 5.18
CA GLY A 65 3.49 -2.51 4.02
C GLY A 65 3.99 -3.90 4.41
N ALA A 66 4.94 -3.97 5.33
CA ALA A 66 5.46 -5.25 5.84
C ALA A 66 4.39 -6.11 6.56
N VAL A 67 3.35 -5.49 7.14
CA VAL A 67 2.18 -6.24 7.65
C VAL A 67 1.43 -6.90 6.49
N VAL A 68 1.17 -6.15 5.41
CA VAL A 68 0.50 -6.67 4.20
C VAL A 68 1.28 -7.81 3.57
N ASP A 69 2.62 -7.71 3.51
CA ASP A 69 3.49 -8.77 2.99
C ASP A 69 3.34 -10.08 3.78
N ARG A 70 3.44 -10.01 5.12
CA ARG A 70 3.28 -11.18 6.00
C ARG A 70 1.90 -11.81 5.85
N LEU A 71 0.85 -10.99 5.80
CA LEU A 71 -0.51 -11.47 5.61
C LEU A 71 -0.70 -12.06 4.20
N ALA A 72 -0.09 -11.49 3.16
CA ALA A 72 -0.19 -12.06 1.82
C ALA A 72 0.40 -13.48 1.77
N GLU A 73 1.55 -13.70 2.41
CA GLU A 73 2.17 -15.02 2.56
C GLU A 73 1.26 -15.98 3.36
N GLU A 74 0.76 -15.55 4.51
CA GLU A 74 -0.09 -16.37 5.38
C GLU A 74 -1.41 -16.81 4.70
N TYR A 75 -2.03 -15.91 3.95
CA TYR A 75 -3.30 -16.17 3.27
C TYR A 75 -3.13 -16.79 1.88
N GLY A 76 -1.89 -16.96 1.40
CA GLY A 76 -1.61 -17.38 0.02
C GLY A 76 -2.18 -16.41 -1.02
N ALA A 77 -2.24 -15.12 -0.69
CA ALA A 77 -2.76 -14.07 -1.56
C ALA A 77 -1.73 -13.66 -2.61
N VAL A 78 -2.20 -13.12 -3.73
CA VAL A 78 -1.32 -12.40 -4.67
C VAL A 78 -0.93 -11.07 -4.03
N LEU A 79 0.37 -10.77 -4.01
CA LEU A 79 0.88 -9.50 -3.48
C LEU A 79 1.23 -8.54 -4.62
N VAL A 80 0.65 -7.35 -4.60
CA VAL A 80 1.01 -6.22 -5.45
C VAL A 80 1.92 -5.28 -4.64
N ARG A 81 3.18 -5.19 -5.07
CA ARG A 81 4.19 -4.33 -4.44
C ARG A 81 4.07 -2.87 -4.89
N THR A 82 3.02 -2.20 -4.44
CA THR A 82 2.66 -0.85 -4.89
C THR A 82 3.74 0.18 -4.52
N GLN A 83 4.36 0.08 -3.34
CA GLN A 83 5.42 1.02 -2.95
C GLN A 83 6.66 0.82 -3.83
N ALA A 84 7.05 -0.42 -4.10
CA ALA A 84 8.19 -0.71 -4.99
C ALA A 84 7.96 -0.21 -6.43
N ALA A 85 6.71 -0.20 -6.90
CA ALA A 85 6.37 0.35 -8.21
C ALA A 85 6.58 1.89 -8.26
N PHE A 86 6.24 2.60 -7.18
CA PHE A 86 6.54 4.03 -7.07
C PHE A 86 8.03 4.30 -6.88
N ASP A 87 8.72 3.53 -6.04
CA ASP A 87 10.17 3.63 -5.85
C ASP A 87 10.91 3.59 -7.20
N ALA A 88 10.54 2.64 -8.08
CA ALA A 88 11.16 2.49 -9.40
C ALA A 88 10.99 3.71 -10.33
N VAL A 89 9.86 4.42 -10.26
CA VAL A 89 9.69 5.64 -11.09
C VAL A 89 10.35 6.86 -10.46
N LEU A 90 10.42 6.91 -9.13
CA LEU A 90 11.05 7.98 -8.37
C LEU A 90 12.58 7.98 -8.48
N GLU A 91 13.20 6.90 -8.96
CA GLU A 91 14.62 6.88 -9.37
C GLU A 91 14.93 7.87 -10.50
N HIS A 92 13.92 8.30 -11.26
CA HIS A 92 14.09 9.08 -12.49
C HIS A 92 13.24 10.36 -12.53
N THR A 93 12.34 10.55 -11.58
CA THR A 93 11.37 11.65 -11.59
C THR A 93 11.07 12.14 -10.17
N PRO A 94 10.79 13.44 -9.96
CA PRO A 94 10.38 13.95 -8.66
C PRO A 94 8.97 13.47 -8.27
N PRO A 95 8.66 13.37 -6.96
CA PRO A 95 7.32 13.04 -6.47
C PRO A 95 6.18 13.86 -7.06
N THR A 96 6.42 15.16 -7.29
CA THR A 96 5.43 16.11 -7.80
C THR A 96 4.93 15.81 -9.21
N ASP A 97 5.67 15.02 -10.00
CA ASP A 97 5.22 14.56 -11.31
C ASP A 97 4.09 13.52 -11.20
N TRP A 98 3.95 12.90 -10.03
CA TRP A 98 3.00 11.82 -9.77
C TRP A 98 1.85 12.25 -8.88
N ALA A 99 2.10 12.99 -7.80
CA ALA A 99 1.08 13.50 -6.88
C ALA A 99 1.54 14.80 -6.20
N GLU A 100 0.63 15.75 -6.04
CA GLU A 100 0.92 17.00 -5.31
C GLU A 100 1.06 16.77 -3.81
N ASP A 101 0.26 15.86 -3.23
CA ASP A 101 0.23 15.56 -1.79
C ASP A 101 0.96 14.27 -1.42
N ARG A 102 1.70 13.67 -2.36
CA ARG A 102 2.40 12.38 -2.24
C ARG A 102 1.49 11.16 -2.06
N VAL A 103 0.16 11.31 -2.10
CA VAL A 103 -0.80 10.21 -1.83
C VAL A 103 -1.79 9.99 -2.96
N HIS A 104 -2.38 11.06 -3.51
CA HIS A 104 -3.39 10.97 -4.54
C HIS A 104 -2.76 11.20 -5.92
N PRO A 105 -2.45 10.14 -6.68
CA PRO A 105 -1.74 10.28 -7.94
C PRO A 105 -2.60 10.91 -9.04
N ALA A 106 -1.95 11.65 -9.92
CA ALA A 106 -2.48 11.99 -11.23
C ALA A 106 -2.58 10.73 -12.13
N LEU A 107 -3.12 10.88 -13.34
CA LEU A 107 -3.28 9.78 -14.30
C LEU A 107 -2.00 8.92 -14.50
N PRO A 108 -0.80 9.50 -14.63
CA PRO A 108 0.42 8.71 -14.72
C PRO A 108 0.66 7.81 -13.49
N GLY A 109 0.40 8.29 -12.28
CA GLY A 109 0.61 7.49 -11.06
C GLY A 109 -0.44 6.39 -10.92
N HIS A 110 -1.68 6.63 -11.34
CA HIS A 110 -2.67 5.55 -11.47
C HIS A 110 -2.23 4.48 -12.47
N ALA A 111 -1.53 4.85 -13.54
CA ALA A 111 -0.96 3.87 -14.47
C ALA A 111 0.17 3.03 -13.83
N VAL A 112 0.99 3.60 -12.96
CA VAL A 112 2.00 2.85 -12.17
C VAL A 112 1.33 1.76 -11.34
N ILE A 113 0.27 2.12 -10.60
CA ILE A 113 -0.51 1.17 -9.79
C ILE A 113 -1.14 0.09 -10.66
N ALA A 114 -1.77 0.47 -11.78
CA ALA A 114 -2.41 -0.48 -12.69
C ALA A 114 -1.40 -1.47 -13.30
N LEU A 115 -0.23 -1.01 -13.73
CA LEU A 115 0.82 -1.87 -14.26
C LEU A 115 1.37 -2.81 -13.19
N ALA A 116 1.54 -2.35 -11.96
CA ALA A 116 1.96 -3.19 -10.84
C ALA A 116 0.94 -4.32 -10.58
N PHE A 117 -0.36 -3.98 -10.57
CA PHE A 117 -1.44 -4.95 -10.43
C PHE A 117 -1.44 -5.97 -11.57
N LEU A 118 -1.41 -5.52 -12.83
CA LEU A 118 -1.43 -6.40 -14.01
C LEU A 118 -0.25 -7.38 -14.01
N ARG A 119 0.95 -6.92 -13.64
CA ARG A 119 2.13 -7.79 -13.49
C ARG A 119 1.95 -8.83 -12.39
N ALA A 120 1.41 -8.44 -11.24
CA ALA A 120 1.22 -9.36 -10.11
C ALA A 120 0.20 -10.47 -10.40
N VAL A 121 -0.75 -10.23 -11.31
CA VAL A 121 -1.73 -11.24 -11.75
C VAL A 121 -1.34 -11.96 -13.04
N ASP A 122 -0.08 -11.84 -13.48
CA ASP A 122 0.46 -12.45 -14.70
C ASP A 122 -0.34 -12.10 -15.97
N PHE A 123 -0.87 -10.87 -16.04
CA PHE A 123 -1.62 -10.43 -17.21
C PHE A 123 -0.69 -10.33 -18.43
N THR A 124 -1.12 -10.93 -19.52
CA THR A 124 -0.49 -10.85 -20.84
C THR A 124 -1.51 -10.29 -21.84
N LEU A 125 -1.03 -9.44 -22.76
CA LEU A 125 -1.84 -8.86 -23.84
C LEU A 125 -2.03 -9.85 -25.00
#